data_AF-A0A9P7K5M2-F1
#
_entry.id   AF-A0A9P7K5M2-F1
#
_cell.length_a   1.000
_cell.length_b   1.000
_cell.length_c   1.000
_cell.angle_alpha   90.00
_cell.angle_beta   90.00
_cell.angle_gamma   90.00
#
_symmetry.space_group_name_H-M   'P 1'
#
loop_
_entity.id
_entity.type
_entity.pdbx_description
1 polymer ?
#
loop_
_entity_poly.entity_id
_entity_poly.type
_entity_poly.pdbx_seq_one_letter_code
_entity_poly.pdbx_strand_id
1 'polypeptide(L)'
;MKEAHQLIMLIPVVLNLMGNLEMNLSARLATSANVGDLDDLTLRRSIILGNLSLLQVQAAVVSFIASGIALLISLALPRIAVDPPLPVPSNDTSTVNMTARAIYHIMLDPRRPVTPIIYPPPDSSGALTLVNLVMVASTAMIASCLSSIALGSLMCSLIVVCRKYGRDPDNIAPPIASCLGDLFTLCFIGVTSTILILVLHTPVPFILGIVVVLFATTCLIFTLRNKHVRPLLTQGWSPLFGAMVISSGTGIVLDRFVSRYDGFALLAVVISGLPGSVGSILVSRLSTSLHAAALSLAPSIVTAGGSSVPEPSTKLVMMTLLFVTLPVEIIFLAMLHFFGWLHLPFFFVALS
;
A
#
# COMPACT_ATOMS: atom_id res chain seq x y z
N MET A 1 -7.65 22.24 1.66
CA MET A 1 -8.23 21.34 0.63
C MET A 1 -7.23 20.93 -0.47
N LYS A 2 -6.26 21.76 -0.89
CA LYS A 2 -5.19 21.35 -1.84
C LYS A 2 -4.35 20.18 -1.31
N GLU A 3 -4.03 20.18 -0.02
CA GLU A 3 -3.24 19.13 0.64
C GLU A 3 -4.00 17.81 0.76
N ALA A 4 -5.33 17.86 0.88
CA ALA A 4 -6.17 16.66 0.92
C ALA A 4 -6.10 15.91 -0.43
N HIS A 5 -6.11 16.62 -1.55
CA HIS A 5 -5.96 16.00 -2.88
C HIS A 5 -4.57 15.37 -3.07
N GLN A 6 -3.52 16.09 -2.65
CA GLN A 6 -2.14 15.58 -2.70
C GLN A 6 -1.99 14.28 -1.89
N LEU A 7 -2.64 14.23 -0.72
CA LEU A 7 -2.64 13.04 0.11
C LEU A 7 -3.43 11.90 -0.54
N ILE A 8 -4.59 12.16 -1.14
CA ILE A 8 -5.40 11.11 -1.81
C ILE A 8 -4.65 10.50 -3.00
N MET A 9 -3.99 11.32 -3.81
CA MET A 9 -3.15 10.85 -4.93
C MET A 9 -1.97 9.99 -4.44
N LEU A 10 -1.48 10.26 -3.23
CA LEU A 10 -0.36 9.56 -2.60
C LEU A 10 -0.76 8.20 -2.00
N ILE A 11 -2.03 7.99 -1.64
CA ILE A 11 -2.50 6.76 -0.98
C ILE A 11 -2.15 5.50 -1.80
N PRO A 12 -2.51 5.36 -3.09
CA PRO A 12 -2.18 4.15 -3.87
C PRO A 12 -0.67 3.94 -4.03
N VAL A 13 0.06 5.05 -4.15
CA VAL A 13 1.52 5.04 -4.31
C VAL A 13 2.16 4.50 -3.04
N VAL A 14 1.84 5.07 -1.89
CA VAL A 14 2.42 4.65 -0.60
C VAL A 14 2.01 3.23 -0.23
N LEU A 15 0.73 2.85 -0.42
CA LEU A 15 0.26 1.50 -0.13
C LEU A 15 1.02 0.44 -0.94
N ASN A 16 1.06 0.61 -2.26
CA ASN A 16 1.73 -0.35 -3.14
C ASN A 16 3.23 -0.47 -2.82
N LEU A 17 3.89 0.67 -2.57
CA LEU A 17 5.32 0.66 -2.28
C LEU A 17 5.63 0.03 -0.92
N MET A 18 4.78 0.29 0.07
CA MET A 18 4.92 -0.27 1.40
C MET A 18 4.73 -1.79 1.40
N GLY A 19 3.65 -2.27 0.77
CA GLY A 19 3.39 -3.70 0.63
C GLY A 19 4.55 -4.44 -0.06
N ASN A 20 5.17 -3.82 -1.08
CA ASN A 20 6.35 -4.38 -1.74
C ASN A 20 7.58 -4.47 -0.81
N LEU A 21 7.82 -3.45 0.02
CA LEU A 21 8.93 -3.46 0.99
C LEU A 21 8.74 -4.53 2.06
N GLU A 22 7.53 -4.66 2.58
CA GLU A 22 7.16 -5.61 3.64
C GLU A 22 7.15 -7.05 3.13
N MET A 23 6.67 -7.26 1.91
CA MET A 23 6.74 -8.57 1.25
C MET A 23 8.21 -8.97 1.01
N ASN A 24 9.07 -8.04 0.59
CA ASN A 24 10.49 -8.31 0.43
C ASN A 24 11.18 -8.61 1.78
N LEU A 25 10.81 -7.90 2.85
CA LEU A 25 11.24 -8.24 4.21
C LEU A 25 10.81 -9.67 4.60
N SER A 26 9.55 -10.01 4.37
CA SER A 26 8.99 -11.33 4.69
C SER A 26 9.74 -12.45 3.97
N ALA A 27 9.92 -12.33 2.65
CA ALA A 27 10.60 -13.34 1.85
C ALA A 27 12.06 -13.56 2.32
N ARG A 28 12.78 -12.47 2.64
CA ARG A 28 14.16 -12.55 3.15
C ARG A 28 14.24 -13.26 4.49
N LEU A 29 13.38 -12.88 5.44
CA LEU A 29 13.36 -13.50 6.76
C LEU A 29 12.91 -14.96 6.71
N ALA A 30 11.97 -15.30 5.82
CA ALA A 30 11.53 -16.67 5.62
C ALA A 30 12.65 -17.53 5.01
N THR A 31 13.41 -16.99 4.07
CA THR A 31 14.62 -17.65 3.54
C THR A 31 15.64 -17.90 4.65
N SER A 32 15.96 -16.88 5.46
CA SER A 32 16.86 -17.04 6.61
C SER A 32 16.32 -18.03 7.66
N ALA A 33 15.01 -18.10 7.84
CA ALA A 33 14.39 -19.09 8.71
C ALA A 33 14.58 -20.52 8.18
N ASN A 34 14.41 -20.73 6.87
CA ASN A 34 14.55 -22.02 6.23
C ASN A 34 16.02 -22.49 6.17
N VAL A 35 16.97 -21.56 6.03
CA VAL A 35 18.41 -21.82 6.14
C VAL A 35 18.85 -22.16 7.58
N GLY A 36 18.06 -21.76 8.59
CA GLY A 36 18.36 -22.00 10.02
C GLY A 36 19.12 -20.87 10.71
N ASP A 37 19.37 -19.74 10.02
CA ASP A 37 20.05 -18.57 10.60
C ASP A 37 19.27 -17.95 11.78
N LEU A 38 17.97 -18.23 11.87
CA LEU A 38 17.11 -17.75 12.96
C LEU A 38 17.09 -18.68 14.20
N ASP A 39 17.78 -19.82 14.17
CA ASP A 39 17.81 -20.76 15.29
C ASP A 39 18.74 -20.25 16.41
N ASP A 40 19.83 -19.56 16.06
CA ASP A 40 20.66 -18.86 17.04
C ASP A 40 20.05 -17.52 17.46
N LEU A 41 19.98 -17.28 18.78
CA LEU A 41 19.35 -16.09 19.36
C LEU A 41 20.12 -14.80 19.04
N THR A 42 21.44 -14.85 18.94
CA THR A 42 22.25 -13.66 18.67
C THR A 42 22.19 -13.26 17.20
N LEU A 43 22.33 -14.24 16.30
CA LEU A 43 22.17 -14.06 14.87
C LEU A 43 20.74 -13.64 14.50
N ARG A 44 19.72 -14.29 15.07
CA ARG A 44 18.31 -13.92 14.88
C ARG A 44 18.04 -12.46 15.23
N ARG A 45 18.51 -11.99 16.40
CA ARG A 45 18.31 -10.59 16.81
C ARG A 45 19.02 -9.63 15.86
N SER A 46 20.24 -9.96 15.43
CA SER A 46 21.00 -9.15 14.47
C SER A 46 20.27 -9.06 13.11
N ILE A 47 19.76 -10.18 12.59
CA ILE A 47 19.03 -10.23 11.33
C ILE A 47 17.70 -9.47 11.43
N ILE A 48 16.91 -9.71 12.48
CA ILE A 48 15.60 -9.07 12.67
C ILE A 48 15.76 -7.55 12.83
N LEU A 49 16.62 -7.11 13.76
CA LEU A 49 16.79 -5.67 14.01
C LEU A 49 17.42 -4.96 12.81
N GLY A 50 18.37 -5.59 12.11
CA GLY A 50 18.96 -5.02 10.90
C GLY A 50 17.94 -4.88 9.78
N ASN A 51 17.10 -5.88 9.57
CA ASN A 51 16.07 -5.80 8.53
C ASN A 51 14.95 -4.81 8.89
N LEU A 52 14.60 -4.70 10.18
CA LEU A 52 13.61 -3.71 10.64
C LEU A 52 14.16 -2.28 10.49
N SER A 53 15.43 -2.03 10.80
CA SER A 53 16.06 -0.72 10.58
C SER A 53 16.17 -0.39 9.09
N LEU A 54 16.48 -1.38 8.25
CA LEU A 54 16.47 -1.19 6.80
C LEU A 54 15.07 -0.82 6.30
N LEU A 55 14.02 -1.49 6.79
CA LEU A 55 12.65 -1.18 6.43
C LEU A 55 12.30 0.29 6.75
N GLN A 56 12.75 0.82 7.90
CA GLN A 56 12.55 2.22 8.25
C GLN A 56 13.23 3.19 7.28
N VAL A 57 14.47 2.90 6.88
CA VAL A 57 15.20 3.71 5.90
C VAL A 57 14.49 3.70 4.56
N GLN A 58 14.08 2.51 4.09
CA GLN A 58 13.39 2.34 2.82
C GLN A 58 12.03 3.07 2.85
N ALA A 59 11.22 2.89 3.89
CA ALA A 59 9.93 3.56 4.03
C ALA A 59 10.08 5.10 4.01
N ALA A 60 11.03 5.64 4.78
CA ALA A 60 11.27 7.09 4.83
C ALA A 60 11.68 7.67 3.47
N VAL A 61 12.65 7.04 2.77
CA VAL A 61 13.14 7.49 1.46
C VAL A 61 12.03 7.41 0.41
N VAL A 62 11.31 6.29 0.39
CA VAL A 62 10.26 6.02 -0.60
C VAL A 62 9.09 6.97 -0.43
N SER A 63 8.64 7.21 0.80
CA SER A 63 7.56 8.17 1.10
C SER A 63 7.95 9.61 0.76
N PHE A 64 9.21 9.99 0.99
CA PHE A 64 9.72 11.31 0.61
C PHE A 64 9.70 11.51 -0.91
N ILE A 65 10.22 10.53 -1.68
CA ILE A 65 10.23 10.58 -3.14
C ILE A 65 8.80 10.58 -3.70
N ALA A 66 7.93 9.72 -3.17
CA ALA A 66 6.53 9.65 -3.58
C ALA A 66 5.79 10.98 -3.36
N SER A 67 6.08 11.67 -2.24
CA SER A 67 5.53 13.01 -1.96
C SER A 67 6.03 14.06 -2.96
N GLY A 68 7.31 13.99 -3.35
CA GLY A 68 7.88 14.84 -4.39
C GLY A 68 7.23 14.63 -5.76
N ILE A 69 7.03 13.37 -6.15
CA ILE A 69 6.35 13.01 -7.41
C ILE A 69 4.89 13.49 -7.40
N ALA A 70 4.17 13.27 -6.30
CA ALA A 70 2.79 13.75 -6.16
C ALA A 70 2.70 15.28 -6.31
N LEU A 71 3.68 16.03 -5.78
CA LEU A 71 3.77 17.47 -5.98
C LEU A 71 4.03 17.83 -7.45
N LEU A 72 5.00 17.19 -8.09
CA LEU A 72 5.32 17.42 -9.51
C LEU A 72 4.09 17.18 -10.40
N ILE A 73 3.36 16.09 -10.15
CA ILE A 73 2.12 15.76 -10.85
C ILE A 73 1.04 16.82 -10.57
N SER A 74 0.90 17.23 -9.32
CA SER A 74 -0.07 18.28 -8.92
C SER A 74 0.24 19.65 -9.54
N LEU A 75 1.50 19.92 -9.89
CA LEU A 75 1.92 21.14 -10.57
C LEU A 75 1.76 21.03 -12.09
N ALA A 76 2.02 19.85 -12.66
CA ALA A 76 2.00 19.61 -14.09
C ALA A 76 0.59 19.44 -14.68
N LEU A 77 -0.36 18.88 -13.91
CA LEU A 77 -1.75 18.71 -14.37
C LEU A 77 -2.54 20.01 -14.19
N PRO A 78 -3.04 20.64 -15.27
CA PRO A 78 -4.05 21.69 -15.15
C PRO A 78 -5.26 21.06 -14.47
N ARG A 79 -5.73 21.65 -13.37
CA ARG A 79 -7.01 21.24 -12.77
C ARG A 79 -8.06 21.45 -13.84
N ILE A 80 -8.58 20.35 -14.41
CA ILE A 80 -9.67 20.41 -15.37
C ILE A 80 -10.86 20.99 -14.61
N ALA A 81 -11.16 22.26 -14.88
CA ALA A 81 -12.41 22.87 -14.47
C ALA A 81 -13.53 22.02 -15.09
N VAL A 82 -14.28 21.32 -14.25
CA VAL A 82 -15.52 20.70 -14.70
C VAL A 82 -16.48 21.83 -15.01
N ASP A 83 -17.11 21.73 -16.18
CA ASP A 83 -17.98 22.75 -16.74
C ASP A 83 -18.98 23.31 -15.71
N PRO A 84 -19.30 24.62 -15.77
CA PRO A 84 -20.31 25.19 -14.91
C PRO A 84 -21.62 24.39 -15.03
N PRO A 85 -22.39 24.26 -13.94
CA PRO A 85 -23.65 23.54 -13.99
C PRO A 85 -24.53 24.12 -15.08
N LEU A 86 -25.07 23.23 -15.94
CA LEU A 86 -25.98 23.63 -17.01
C LEU A 86 -27.12 24.49 -16.44
N PRO A 87 -27.59 25.52 -17.18
CA PRO A 87 -28.67 26.38 -16.72
C PRO A 87 -29.88 25.54 -16.33
N VAL A 88 -30.38 25.74 -15.11
CA VAL A 88 -31.63 25.14 -14.65
C VAL A 88 -32.75 25.60 -15.60
N PRO A 89 -33.50 24.70 -16.27
CA PRO A 89 -34.62 25.10 -17.09
C PRO A 89 -35.65 25.80 -16.20
N SER A 90 -36.04 27.01 -16.58
CA SER A 90 -37.10 27.76 -15.92
C SER A 90 -38.37 26.92 -15.84
N ASN A 91 -38.99 26.92 -14.66
CA ASN A 91 -40.25 26.25 -14.37
C ASN A 91 -41.33 26.62 -15.39
N ASP A 92 -41.68 25.68 -16.26
CA ASP A 92 -42.98 25.67 -16.92
C ASP A 92 -43.67 24.29 -16.79
N THR A 93 -44.74 24.36 -16.00
CA THR A 93 -45.90 23.51 -15.78
C THR A 93 -46.14 22.31 -16.73
N SER A 94 -46.18 21.09 -16.17
CA SER A 94 -47.16 20.04 -16.54
C SER A 94 -47.07 18.84 -15.58
N THR A 95 -48.12 18.65 -14.80
CA THR A 95 -48.27 17.70 -13.68
C THR A 95 -48.28 16.21 -14.08
N VAL A 96 -48.32 15.90 -15.38
CA VAL A 96 -48.34 14.51 -15.88
C VAL A 96 -46.94 13.89 -15.96
N ASN A 97 -45.88 14.70 -15.98
CA ASN A 97 -44.50 14.21 -16.03
C ASN A 97 -43.90 13.89 -14.65
N MET A 98 -44.62 14.13 -13.55
CA MET A 98 -44.06 14.02 -12.20
C MET A 98 -43.91 12.56 -11.74
N THR A 99 -44.85 11.67 -12.11
CA THR A 99 -44.78 10.23 -11.79
C THR A 99 -43.81 9.49 -12.71
N ALA A 100 -43.80 9.82 -14.01
CA ALA A 100 -42.81 9.28 -14.95
C ALA A 100 -41.38 9.75 -14.62
N ARG A 101 -41.19 11.03 -14.23
CA ARG A 101 -39.90 11.54 -13.73
C ARG A 101 -39.50 10.92 -12.41
N ALA A 102 -40.43 10.72 -11.47
CA ALA A 102 -40.14 10.05 -10.20
C ALA A 102 -39.68 8.59 -10.42
N ILE A 103 -40.34 7.85 -11.33
CA ILE A 103 -39.94 6.48 -11.67
C ILE A 103 -38.59 6.45 -12.39
N TYR A 104 -38.32 7.42 -13.27
CA TYR A 104 -37.00 7.56 -13.93
C TYR A 104 -35.88 7.92 -12.93
N HIS A 105 -36.16 8.81 -11.98
CA HIS A 105 -35.22 9.17 -10.90
C HIS A 105 -35.01 8.05 -9.87
N ILE A 106 -35.99 7.18 -9.67
CA ILE A 106 -35.85 6.05 -8.74
C ILE A 106 -35.13 4.87 -9.41
N MET A 107 -35.29 4.66 -10.72
CA MET A 107 -34.69 3.54 -11.45
C MET A 107 -33.36 3.85 -12.14
N LEU A 108 -33.08 5.12 -12.47
CA LEU A 108 -31.90 5.54 -13.24
C LEU A 108 -31.25 6.80 -12.64
N ASP A 109 -31.07 6.87 -11.32
CA ASP A 109 -30.07 7.80 -10.75
C ASP A 109 -28.73 7.03 -10.60
N PRO A 110 -27.85 7.03 -11.62
CA PRO A 110 -26.44 6.85 -11.32
C PRO A 110 -26.08 8.01 -10.40
N ARG A 111 -25.82 7.72 -9.12
CA ARG A 111 -25.39 8.67 -8.07
C ARG A 111 -24.71 9.87 -8.73
N ARG A 112 -25.40 11.01 -8.76
CA ARG A 112 -24.91 12.18 -9.50
C ARG A 112 -23.49 12.49 -9.03
N PRO A 113 -22.53 12.71 -9.95
CA PRO A 113 -21.24 13.27 -9.61
C PRO A 113 -21.46 14.53 -8.79
N VAL A 114 -20.90 14.60 -7.58
CA VAL A 114 -20.76 15.88 -6.89
C VAL A 114 -19.92 16.77 -7.81
N THR A 115 -20.41 17.98 -8.11
CA THR A 115 -19.65 18.97 -8.89
C THR A 115 -18.32 19.23 -8.17
N PRO A 116 -17.16 18.98 -8.80
CA PRO A 116 -15.90 19.19 -8.12
C PRO A 116 -15.74 20.66 -7.79
N ILE A 117 -15.35 20.93 -6.55
CA ILE A 117 -15.17 22.29 -6.01
C ILE A 117 -14.12 23.01 -6.87
N ILE A 118 -14.52 24.13 -7.48
CA ILE A 118 -13.66 25.05 -8.21
C ILE A 118 -12.71 25.70 -7.21
N TYR A 119 -11.41 25.38 -7.27
CA TYR A 119 -10.40 26.14 -6.55
C TYR A 119 -9.75 27.16 -7.47
N PRO A 120 -9.59 28.42 -7.02
CA PRO A 120 -8.88 29.42 -7.81
C PRO A 120 -7.44 28.96 -8.12
N PRO A 121 -6.88 29.39 -9.28
CA PRO A 121 -5.50 29.10 -9.63
C PRO A 121 -4.57 29.59 -8.50
N PRO A 122 -3.47 28.87 -8.21
CA PRO A 122 -2.57 29.25 -7.14
C PRO A 122 -1.90 30.58 -7.47
N ASP A 123 -1.91 31.52 -6.52
CA ASP A 123 -0.93 32.61 -6.52
C ASP A 123 0.47 31.98 -6.56
N SER A 124 1.27 32.43 -7.53
CA SER A 124 2.59 31.92 -7.88
C SER A 124 3.66 32.32 -6.85
N SER A 125 3.48 31.91 -5.59
CA SER A 125 4.46 32.12 -4.52
C SER A 125 5.22 30.82 -4.27
N GLY A 126 6.42 30.67 -4.84
CA GLY A 126 7.24 29.45 -4.72
C GLY A 126 7.51 28.99 -3.28
N ALA A 127 7.41 29.87 -2.28
CA ALA A 127 7.52 29.54 -0.86
C ALA A 127 6.36 28.66 -0.35
N LEU A 128 5.14 28.86 -0.87
CA LEU A 128 3.97 28.07 -0.48
C LEU A 128 4.08 26.61 -0.97
N THR A 129 4.80 26.39 -2.07
CA THR A 129 5.03 25.06 -2.64
C THR A 129 5.97 24.21 -1.78
N LEU A 130 7.05 24.81 -1.27
CA LEU A 130 8.00 24.10 -0.40
C LEU A 130 7.36 23.71 0.94
N VAL A 131 6.57 24.61 1.53
CA VAL A 131 5.86 24.34 2.79
C VAL A 131 4.88 23.18 2.59
N ASN A 132 4.10 23.17 1.51
CA ASN A 132 3.19 22.08 1.19
C ASN A 132 3.92 20.75 0.97
N LEU A 133 5.07 20.76 0.28
CA LEU A 133 5.91 19.57 0.11
C LEU A 133 6.36 19.01 1.46
N VAL A 134 6.91 19.86 2.32
CA VAL A 134 7.43 19.44 3.62
C VAL A 134 6.31 18.91 4.50
N MET A 135 5.13 19.52 4.47
CA MET A 135 3.97 19.03 5.24
C MET A 135 3.50 17.66 4.75
N VAL A 136 3.27 17.48 3.45
CA VAL A 136 2.82 16.21 2.88
C VAL A 136 3.87 15.12 3.07
N ALA A 137 5.15 15.44 2.81
CA ALA A 137 6.25 14.51 3.01
C ALA A 137 6.38 14.09 4.48
N SER A 138 6.32 15.03 5.43
CA SER A 138 6.40 14.70 6.85
C SER A 138 5.24 13.80 7.27
N THR A 139 4.02 14.10 6.82
CA THR A 139 2.82 13.28 7.08
C THR A 139 3.01 11.84 6.59
N ALA A 140 3.38 11.69 5.32
CA ALA A 140 3.53 10.40 4.67
C ALA A 140 4.68 9.60 5.29
N MET A 141 5.81 10.27 5.58
CA MET A 141 6.95 9.64 6.23
C MET A 141 6.58 9.13 7.62
N ILE A 142 5.94 9.93 8.48
CA ILE A 142 5.51 9.50 9.82
C ILE A 142 4.55 8.30 9.73
N ALA A 143 3.52 8.41 8.89
CA ALA A 143 2.54 7.33 8.73
C ALA A 143 3.19 6.04 8.22
N SER A 144 4.09 6.14 7.25
CA SER A 144 4.82 4.98 6.69
C SER A 144 5.81 4.37 7.68
N CYS A 145 6.53 5.19 8.47
CA CYS A 145 7.44 4.70 9.51
C CYS A 145 6.65 4.01 10.62
N LEU A 146 5.54 4.59 11.07
CA LEU A 146 4.70 3.98 12.10
C LEU A 146 4.08 2.67 11.62
N SER A 147 3.58 2.63 10.38
CA SER A 147 3.06 1.41 9.77
C SER A 147 4.14 0.34 9.63
N SER A 148 5.35 0.68 9.15
CA SER A 148 6.45 -0.29 8.98
C SER A 148 6.97 -0.85 10.30
N ILE A 149 6.97 -0.06 11.38
CA ILE A 149 7.33 -0.60 12.70
C ILE A 149 6.27 -1.62 13.13
N ALA A 150 4.99 -1.27 13.02
CA ALA A 150 3.89 -2.15 13.42
C ALA A 150 3.88 -3.45 12.59
N LEU A 151 3.84 -3.36 11.26
CA LEU A 151 3.79 -4.54 10.41
C LEU A 151 5.12 -5.29 10.36
N GLY A 152 6.24 -4.58 10.27
CA GLY A 152 7.57 -5.21 10.26
C GLY A 152 7.82 -6.04 11.52
N SER A 153 7.44 -5.53 12.70
CA SER A 153 7.53 -6.28 13.95
C SER A 153 6.56 -7.47 14.01
N LEU A 154 5.34 -7.31 13.48
CA LEU A 154 4.35 -8.40 13.36
C LEU A 154 4.88 -9.51 12.44
N MET A 155 5.42 -9.16 11.27
CA MET A 155 6.00 -10.11 10.31
C MET A 155 7.19 -10.86 10.89
N CYS A 156 8.12 -10.14 11.54
CA CYS A 156 9.26 -10.77 12.19
C CYS A 156 8.79 -11.76 13.28
N SER A 157 7.80 -11.37 14.09
CA SER A 157 7.24 -12.22 15.14
C SER A 157 6.57 -13.46 14.55
N LEU A 158 5.78 -13.29 13.50
CA LEU A 158 5.10 -14.38 12.81
C LEU A 158 6.09 -15.41 12.25
N ILE A 159 7.18 -14.96 11.61
CA ILE A 159 8.21 -15.86 11.05
C ILE A 159 8.91 -16.64 12.15
N VAL A 160 9.27 -15.99 13.27
CA VAL A 160 9.87 -16.67 14.43
C VAL A 160 8.91 -17.68 15.04
N VAL A 161 7.62 -17.36 15.12
CA VAL A 161 6.57 -18.27 15.58
C VAL A 161 6.40 -19.45 14.64
N CYS A 162 6.37 -19.23 13.33
CA CYS A 162 6.30 -20.30 12.33
C CYS A 162 7.48 -21.27 12.48
N ARG A 163 8.70 -20.73 12.59
CA ARG A 163 9.92 -21.52 12.82
C ARG A 163 9.83 -22.32 14.13
N LYS A 164 9.36 -21.72 15.22
CA LYS A 164 9.18 -22.40 16.52
C LYS A 164 8.20 -23.58 16.43
N TYR A 165 7.17 -23.48 15.61
CA TYR A 165 6.18 -24.55 15.39
C TYR A 165 6.52 -25.49 14.22
N GLY A 166 7.71 -25.38 13.63
CA GLY A 166 8.13 -26.22 12.51
C GLY A 166 7.28 -26.03 11.24
N ARG A 167 6.58 -24.90 11.11
CA ARG A 167 5.83 -24.55 9.90
C ARG A 167 6.66 -23.66 9.00
N ASP A 168 6.59 -23.91 7.72
CA ASP A 168 7.28 -23.12 6.71
C ASP A 168 6.72 -21.68 6.67
N PRO A 169 7.50 -20.66 7.04
CA PRO A 169 7.06 -19.27 7.08
C PRO A 169 6.67 -18.73 5.70
N ASP A 170 7.20 -19.28 4.60
CA ASP A 170 6.86 -18.83 3.24
C ASP A 170 5.39 -19.03 2.91
N ASN A 171 4.72 -20.01 3.55
CA ASN A 171 3.30 -20.32 3.33
C ASN A 171 2.33 -19.44 4.14
N ILE A 172 2.82 -18.74 5.15
CA ILE A 172 1.99 -18.03 6.12
C ILE A 172 2.31 -16.53 6.12
N ALA A 173 3.59 -16.16 6.13
CA ALA A 173 4.00 -14.78 6.29
C ALA A 173 3.65 -13.88 5.09
N PRO A 174 3.90 -14.25 3.82
CA PRO A 174 3.59 -13.38 2.69
C PRO A 174 2.09 -13.04 2.53
N PRO A 175 1.13 -13.99 2.63
CA PRO A 175 -0.29 -13.67 2.58
C PRO A 175 -0.73 -12.75 3.73
N ILE A 176 -0.25 -13.01 4.95
CA ILE A 176 -0.60 -12.18 6.11
C ILE A 176 0.03 -10.79 6.00
N ALA A 177 1.27 -10.69 5.50
CA ALA A 177 1.95 -9.43 5.23
C ALA A 177 1.12 -8.55 4.30
N SER A 178 0.68 -9.13 3.17
CA SER A 178 -0.01 -8.36 2.14
C SER A 178 -1.37 -7.87 2.63
N CYS A 179 -2.10 -8.71 3.38
CA CYS A 179 -3.43 -8.34 3.82
C CYS A 179 -3.44 -7.36 5.01
N LEU A 180 -2.55 -7.56 5.99
CA LEU A 180 -2.45 -6.65 7.13
C LEU A 180 -1.75 -5.36 6.75
N GLY A 181 -0.80 -5.38 5.81
CA GLY A 181 -0.04 -4.20 5.40
C GLY A 181 -0.91 -3.10 4.82
N ASP A 182 -1.84 -3.44 3.91
CA ASP A 182 -2.75 -2.47 3.33
C ASP A 182 -3.73 -1.91 4.38
N LEU A 183 -4.24 -2.76 5.28
CA LEU A 183 -5.13 -2.34 6.37
C LEU A 183 -4.44 -1.40 7.36
N PHE A 184 -3.28 -1.79 7.87
CA PHE A 184 -2.53 -0.99 8.83
C PHE A 184 -2.08 0.31 8.20
N THR A 185 -1.57 0.28 6.97
CA THR A 185 -1.11 1.48 6.29
C THR A 185 -2.26 2.44 6.01
N LEU A 186 -3.43 1.96 5.59
CA LEU A 186 -4.64 2.80 5.48
C LEU A 186 -5.06 3.39 6.82
N CYS A 187 -5.11 2.57 7.87
CA CYS A 187 -5.51 3.02 9.21
C CYS A 187 -4.54 4.09 9.75
N PHE A 188 -3.23 3.84 9.66
CA PHE A 188 -2.22 4.77 10.13
C PHE A 188 -2.13 6.04 9.28
N ILE A 189 -2.25 5.94 7.95
CA ILE A 189 -2.34 7.14 7.08
C ILE A 189 -3.59 7.95 7.44
N GLY A 190 -4.76 7.31 7.59
CA GLY A 190 -6.01 7.99 7.94
C GLY A 190 -5.96 8.69 9.29
N VAL A 191 -5.50 7.99 10.34
CA VAL A 191 -5.38 8.55 11.69
C VAL A 191 -4.32 9.65 11.75
N THR A 192 -3.12 9.40 11.20
CA THR A 192 -2.02 10.39 11.20
C THR A 192 -2.40 11.62 10.39
N SER A 193 -3.07 11.44 9.25
CA SER A 193 -3.59 12.53 8.44
C SER A 193 -4.60 13.37 9.22
N THR A 194 -5.57 12.73 9.88
CA THR A 194 -6.61 13.45 10.64
C THR A 194 -6.00 14.29 11.76
N ILE A 195 -5.07 13.71 12.53
CA ILE A 195 -4.37 14.42 13.61
C ILE A 195 -3.55 15.59 13.05
N LEU A 196 -2.87 15.39 11.92
CA LEU A 196 -1.95 16.39 11.40
C LEU A 196 -2.66 17.52 10.64
N ILE A 197 -3.83 17.27 10.05
CA ILE A 197 -4.69 18.32 9.48
C ILE A 197 -5.14 19.31 10.56
N LEU A 198 -5.40 18.86 11.79
CA LEU A 198 -5.76 19.74 12.92
C LEU A 198 -4.62 20.68 13.33
N VAL A 199 -3.39 20.32 12.98
CA VAL A 199 -2.16 20.96 13.44
C VAL A 199 -1.40 21.60 12.26
N LEU A 200 -2.01 21.60 11.07
CA LEU A 200 -1.41 21.94 9.79
C LEU A 200 -0.80 23.36 9.74
N HIS A 201 -1.43 24.34 10.38
CA HIS A 201 -0.95 25.73 10.40
C HIS A 201 0.06 26.03 11.53
N THR A 202 0.59 25.01 12.19
CA THR A 202 1.57 25.15 13.28
C THR A 202 2.95 24.65 12.82
N PRO A 203 4.05 24.97 13.54
CA PRO A 203 5.38 24.44 13.18
C PRO A 203 5.55 22.92 13.45
N VAL A 204 4.53 22.25 13.99
CA VAL A 204 4.62 20.85 14.42
C VAL A 204 4.92 19.86 13.28
N PRO A 205 4.32 19.93 12.08
CA PRO A 205 4.66 19.03 10.98
C PRO A 205 6.14 19.11 10.59
N PHE A 206 6.74 20.31 10.65
CA PHE A 206 8.15 20.53 10.38
C PHE A 206 9.05 19.88 11.43
N ILE A 207 8.70 20.06 12.71
CA ILE A 207 9.41 19.41 13.84
C ILE A 207 9.34 17.89 13.70
N LEU A 208 8.14 17.35 13.41
CA LEU A 208 7.96 15.91 13.22
C LEU A 208 8.73 15.39 12.01
N GLY A 209 8.78 16.15 10.91
CA GLY A 209 9.61 15.83 9.75
C GLY A 209 11.09 15.70 10.12
N ILE A 210 11.63 16.64 10.89
CA ILE A 210 13.00 16.57 11.41
C ILE A 210 13.20 15.33 12.28
N VAL A 211 12.28 15.06 13.21
CA VAL A 211 12.35 13.88 14.09
C VAL A 211 12.40 12.58 13.28
N VAL A 212 11.57 12.45 12.24
CA VAL A 212 11.58 11.26 11.39
C VAL A 212 12.86 11.16 10.55
N VAL A 213 13.39 12.26 10.04
CA VAL A 213 14.68 12.26 9.32
C VAL A 213 15.81 11.84 10.24
N LEU A 214 15.85 12.34 11.48
CA LEU A 214 16.83 11.92 12.49
C LEU A 214 16.70 10.43 12.80
N PHE A 215 15.47 9.94 13.02
CA PHE A 215 15.19 8.53 13.27
C PHE A 215 15.63 7.64 12.09
N ALA A 216 15.29 8.02 10.86
CA ALA A 216 15.71 7.31 9.66
C ALA A 216 17.23 7.31 9.50
N THR A 217 17.91 8.42 9.85
CA THR A 217 19.38 8.51 9.84
C THR A 217 20.01 7.59 10.88
N THR A 218 19.44 7.52 12.10
CA THR A 218 19.88 6.55 13.12
C THR A 218 19.71 5.11 12.63
N CYS A 219 18.57 4.80 12.01
CA CYS A 219 18.31 3.49 11.40
C CYS A 219 19.28 3.18 10.25
N LEU A 220 19.66 4.17 9.45
CA LEU A 220 20.66 4.03 8.38
C LEU A 220 22.03 3.69 8.96
N ILE A 221 22.49 4.41 9.98
CA ILE A 221 23.76 4.13 10.66
C ILE A 221 23.75 2.71 11.24
N PHE A 222 22.65 2.30 11.87
CA PHE A 222 22.50 0.96 12.41
C PHE A 222 22.55 -0.11 11.31
N THR A 223 21.88 0.13 10.18
CA THR A 223 21.87 -0.78 9.02
C THR A 223 23.25 -0.90 8.38
N LEU A 224 23.99 0.21 8.26
CA LEU A 224 25.35 0.25 7.71
C LEU A 224 26.35 -0.54 8.57
N ARG A 225 26.13 -0.61 9.89
CA ARG A 225 26.95 -1.42 10.81
C ARG A 225 26.64 -2.90 10.72
N ASN A 226 25.46 -3.29 10.23
CA ASN A 226 25.05 -4.68 10.14
C ASN A 226 25.54 -5.33 8.83
N LYS A 227 26.51 -6.24 8.92
CA LYS A 227 27.12 -6.91 7.76
C LYS A 227 26.11 -7.70 6.93
N HIS A 228 25.08 -8.27 7.55
CA HIS A 228 24.08 -9.09 6.85
C HIS A 228 23.12 -8.27 6.00
N VAL A 229 22.84 -7.03 6.41
CA VAL A 229 21.75 -6.22 5.83
C VAL A 229 22.29 -5.03 5.01
N ARG A 230 23.52 -4.56 5.29
CA ARG A 230 24.16 -3.46 4.55
C ARG A 230 24.08 -3.58 3.02
N PRO A 231 24.33 -4.75 2.38
CA PRO A 231 24.28 -4.85 0.92
C PRO A 231 22.88 -4.58 0.35
N LEU A 232 21.84 -4.79 1.15
CA LEU A 232 20.45 -4.64 0.74
C LEU A 232 20.05 -3.16 0.59
N LEU A 233 20.84 -2.23 1.14
CA LEU A 233 20.62 -0.79 0.95
C LEU A 233 20.78 -0.34 -0.51
N THR A 234 21.47 -1.10 -1.36
CA THR A 234 21.67 -0.74 -2.79
C THR A 234 20.84 -1.60 -3.74
N GLN A 235 20.17 -2.63 -3.25
CA GLN A 235 19.39 -3.57 -4.07
C GLN A 235 17.89 -3.24 -4.03
N GLY A 236 17.17 -3.63 -5.10
CA GLY A 236 15.71 -3.52 -5.15
C GLY A 236 15.14 -2.15 -5.55
N TRP A 237 15.97 -1.11 -5.71
CA TRP A 237 15.48 0.23 -6.07
C TRP A 237 14.86 0.32 -7.46
N SER A 238 15.45 -0.35 -8.45
CA SER A 238 14.94 -0.33 -9.84
C SER A 238 13.49 -0.84 -9.95
N PRO A 239 13.16 -2.07 -9.48
CA PRO A 239 11.77 -2.55 -9.52
C PRO A 239 10.83 -1.71 -8.64
N LEU A 240 11.32 -1.19 -7.50
CA LEU A 240 10.53 -0.33 -6.63
C LEU A 240 10.15 0.99 -7.32
N PHE A 241 11.09 1.67 -7.97
CA PHE A 241 10.80 2.90 -8.71
C PHE A 241 9.99 2.64 -9.98
N GLY A 242 10.18 1.49 -10.64
CA GLY A 242 9.29 1.06 -11.72
C GLY A 242 7.83 0.93 -11.25
N ALA A 243 7.60 0.28 -10.11
CA ALA A 243 6.29 0.17 -9.49
C ALA A 243 5.72 1.53 -9.04
N MET A 244 6.58 2.45 -8.57
CA MET A 244 6.20 3.81 -8.19
C MET A 244 5.64 4.60 -9.38
N VAL A 245 6.25 4.50 -10.56
CA VAL A 245 5.77 5.17 -11.78
C VAL A 245 4.37 4.65 -12.17
N ILE A 246 4.19 3.33 -12.16
CA ILE A 246 2.89 2.70 -12.47
C ILE A 246 1.82 3.10 -11.43
N SER A 247 2.17 3.06 -10.15
CA SER A 247 1.24 3.43 -9.08
C SER A 247 0.88 4.92 -9.10
N SER A 248 1.81 5.79 -9.54
CA SER A 248 1.52 7.22 -9.73
C SER A 248 0.41 7.44 -10.77
N GLY A 249 0.39 6.65 -11.84
CA GLY A 249 -0.71 6.64 -12.80
C GLY A 249 -2.04 6.24 -12.16
N THR A 250 -2.02 5.23 -11.29
CA THR A 250 -3.20 4.79 -10.51
C THR A 250 -3.69 5.89 -9.57
N GLY A 251 -2.80 6.62 -8.91
CA GLY A 251 -3.12 7.77 -8.05
C GLY A 251 -3.82 8.90 -8.80
N ILE A 252 -3.39 9.22 -10.02
CA ILE A 252 -4.06 10.22 -10.88
C ILE A 252 -5.48 9.78 -11.23
N VAL A 253 -5.66 8.51 -11.58
CA VAL A 253 -6.98 7.94 -11.86
C VAL A 253 -7.87 8.00 -10.61
N LEU A 254 -7.32 7.66 -9.44
CA LEU A 254 -8.04 7.72 -8.17
C LEU A 254 -8.55 9.13 -7.85
N ASP A 255 -7.70 10.15 -7.97
CA ASP A 255 -8.07 11.56 -7.70
C ASP A 255 -9.23 12.04 -8.61
N ARG A 256 -9.28 11.56 -9.86
CA ARG A 256 -10.37 11.88 -10.78
C ARG A 256 -11.73 11.33 -10.34
N PHE A 257 -11.75 10.16 -9.70
CA PHE A 257 -13.00 9.47 -9.34
C PHE A 257 -13.40 9.65 -7.88
N VAL A 258 -12.45 9.94 -6.98
CA VAL A 258 -12.74 10.19 -5.55
C VAL A 258 -13.64 11.41 -5.35
N SER A 259 -13.49 12.43 -6.18
CA SER A 259 -14.34 13.64 -6.14
C SER A 259 -15.74 13.39 -6.71
N ARG A 260 -15.90 12.32 -7.49
CA ARG A 260 -17.14 11.98 -8.20
C ARG A 260 -18.00 10.98 -7.41
N TYR A 261 -17.38 10.13 -6.59
CA TYR A 261 -18.06 9.04 -5.90
C TYR A 261 -17.59 8.93 -4.45
N ASP A 262 -18.52 9.15 -3.50
CA ASP A 262 -18.26 8.97 -2.07
C ASP A 262 -17.84 7.53 -1.75
N GLY A 263 -16.79 7.38 -0.93
CA GLY A 263 -16.26 6.07 -0.53
C GLY A 263 -15.46 5.33 -1.61
N PHE A 264 -15.31 5.88 -2.82
CA PHE A 264 -14.56 5.24 -3.91
C PHE A 264 -13.09 5.03 -3.57
N ALA A 265 -12.45 5.94 -2.83
CA ALA A 265 -11.05 5.77 -2.43
C ALA A 265 -10.82 4.51 -1.58
N LEU A 266 -11.73 4.23 -0.64
CA LEU A 266 -11.67 3.03 0.18
C LEU A 266 -11.93 1.79 -0.67
N LEU A 267 -12.96 1.84 -1.53
CA LEU A 267 -13.33 0.74 -2.40
C LEU A 267 -12.20 0.37 -3.39
N ALA A 268 -11.53 1.37 -3.95
CA ALA A 268 -10.40 1.16 -4.86
C ALA A 268 -9.28 0.40 -4.15
N VAL A 269 -8.94 0.78 -2.90
CA VAL A 269 -7.91 0.09 -2.13
C VAL A 269 -8.32 -1.34 -1.78
N VAL A 270 -9.59 -1.58 -1.43
CA VAL A 270 -10.11 -2.94 -1.20
C VAL A 270 -9.95 -3.81 -2.45
N ILE A 271 -10.41 -3.31 -3.59
CA ILE A 271 -10.42 -4.05 -4.87
C ILE A 271 -8.99 -4.30 -5.39
N SER A 272 -8.08 -3.33 -5.25
CA SER A 272 -6.73 -3.45 -5.79
C SER A 272 -5.73 -4.08 -4.82
N GLY A 273 -5.92 -3.88 -3.52
CA GLY A 273 -4.93 -4.24 -2.49
C GLY A 273 -4.87 -5.75 -2.24
N LEU A 274 -5.98 -6.34 -1.77
CA LEU A 274 -6.00 -7.75 -1.39
C LEU A 274 -5.89 -8.70 -2.60
N PRO A 275 -6.73 -8.62 -3.65
CA PRO A 275 -6.62 -9.53 -4.78
C PRO A 275 -5.33 -9.34 -5.58
N GLY A 276 -4.85 -8.09 -5.71
CA GLY A 276 -3.63 -7.77 -6.44
C GLY A 276 -2.38 -8.33 -5.77
N SER A 277 -2.27 -8.20 -4.45
CA SER A 277 -1.14 -8.72 -3.69
C SER A 277 -1.12 -10.26 -3.64
N VAL A 278 -2.29 -10.88 -3.56
CA VAL A 278 -2.48 -12.34 -3.68
C VAL A 278 -2.05 -12.84 -5.06
N GLY A 279 -2.45 -12.15 -6.12
CA GLY A 279 -2.00 -12.43 -7.49
C GLY A 279 -0.48 -12.32 -7.62
N SER A 280 0.14 -11.30 -7.01
CA SER A 280 1.60 -11.14 -7.01
C SER A 280 2.32 -12.28 -6.30
N ILE A 281 1.82 -12.74 -5.14
CA ILE A 281 2.37 -13.91 -4.43
C ILE A 281 2.27 -15.16 -5.31
N LEU A 282 1.13 -15.38 -5.98
CA LEU A 282 0.94 -16.51 -6.88
C LEU A 282 1.90 -16.45 -8.07
N VAL A 283 2.06 -15.28 -8.72
CA VAL A 283 3.02 -15.08 -9.81
C VAL A 283 4.46 -15.28 -9.36
N SER A 284 4.82 -14.79 -8.17
CA SER A 284 6.15 -15.00 -7.59
C SER A 284 6.44 -16.48 -7.38
N ARG A 285 5.49 -17.24 -6.82
CA ARG A 285 5.62 -18.69 -6.62
C ARG A 285 5.67 -19.46 -7.94
N LEU A 286 4.84 -19.10 -8.90
CA LEU A 286 4.88 -19.67 -10.25
C LEU A 286 6.25 -19.42 -10.89
N SER A 287 6.76 -18.19 -10.82
CA SER A 287 8.10 -17.83 -11.33
C SER A 287 9.21 -18.64 -10.67
N THR A 288 9.19 -18.79 -9.34
CA THR A 288 10.16 -19.63 -8.61
C THR A 288 10.07 -21.10 -9.04
N SER A 289 8.86 -21.64 -9.18
CA SER A 289 8.67 -23.03 -9.65
C SER A 289 9.16 -23.24 -11.09
N LEU A 290 8.89 -22.27 -11.97
CA LEU A 290 9.33 -22.31 -13.36
C LEU A 290 10.86 -22.18 -13.46
N HIS A 291 11.48 -21.32 -12.65
CA HIS A 291 12.93 -21.16 -12.59
C HIS A 291 13.63 -22.43 -12.07
N ALA A 292 13.08 -23.05 -11.02
CA ALA A 292 13.57 -24.33 -10.52
C ALA A 292 13.44 -25.45 -11.56
N ALA A 293 12.30 -25.53 -12.25
CA ALA A 293 12.08 -26.48 -13.34
C ALA A 293 13.04 -26.22 -14.51
N ALA A 294 13.24 -24.97 -14.93
CA ALA A 294 14.17 -24.60 -15.99
C ALA A 294 15.62 -24.99 -15.64
N LEU A 295 16.03 -24.83 -14.38
CA LEU A 295 17.36 -25.24 -13.91
C LEU A 295 17.52 -26.77 -13.92
N SER A 296 16.45 -27.51 -13.60
CA SER A 296 16.44 -28.98 -13.68
C SER A 296 16.47 -29.53 -15.11
N LEU A 297 16.04 -28.74 -16.10
CA LEU A 297 16.02 -29.09 -17.52
C LEU A 297 17.28 -28.62 -18.29
N ALA A 298 18.13 -27.79 -17.67
CA ALA A 298 19.35 -27.31 -18.31
C ALA A 298 20.40 -28.44 -18.40
N PRO A 299 20.90 -28.79 -19.60
CA PRO A 299 21.82 -29.89 -19.76
C PRO A 299 23.24 -29.45 -19.40
N SER A 300 23.72 -29.70 -18.17
CA SER A 300 25.15 -29.87 -17.84
C SER A 300 25.44 -30.43 -16.44
N ILE A 301 26.06 -31.62 -16.47
CA ILE A 301 27.03 -32.21 -15.53
C ILE A 301 26.49 -32.84 -14.24
N VAL A 302 26.36 -34.17 -14.33
CA VAL A 302 26.40 -35.18 -13.27
C VAL A 302 27.30 -34.76 -12.09
N THR A 303 26.72 -34.62 -10.90
CA THR A 303 27.31 -35.19 -9.68
C THR A 303 26.20 -35.72 -8.77
N ALA A 304 26.51 -36.85 -8.17
CA ALA A 304 25.63 -37.75 -7.47
C ALA A 304 25.01 -37.19 -6.19
N GLY A 305 23.76 -37.60 -5.93
CA GLY A 305 23.19 -37.73 -4.59
C GLY A 305 22.41 -36.52 -4.08
N GLY A 306 21.12 -36.72 -3.79
CA GLY A 306 20.39 -35.84 -2.86
C GLY A 306 18.92 -35.63 -3.21
N SER A 307 18.05 -36.37 -2.51
CA SER A 307 16.65 -36.04 -2.17
C SER A 307 15.82 -35.28 -3.20
N SER A 308 14.82 -35.97 -3.76
CA SER A 308 13.64 -35.36 -4.38
C SER A 308 12.98 -34.40 -3.38
N VAL A 309 13.29 -33.10 -3.46
CA VAL A 309 12.53 -32.07 -2.76
C VAL A 309 11.12 -32.12 -3.36
N PRO A 310 10.07 -32.41 -2.57
CA PRO A 310 8.73 -32.55 -3.11
C PRO A 310 8.28 -31.22 -3.72
N GLU A 311 7.98 -31.21 -5.01
CA GLU A 311 7.41 -30.05 -5.68
C GLU A 311 6.08 -29.68 -4.99
N PRO A 312 5.90 -28.45 -4.52
CA PRO A 312 4.60 -28.02 -4.02
C PRO A 312 3.63 -27.97 -5.20
N SER A 313 2.64 -28.87 -5.22
CA SER A 313 1.60 -28.93 -6.24
C SER A 313 1.01 -27.54 -6.48
N THR A 314 1.02 -27.05 -7.72
CA THR A 314 0.45 -25.74 -8.09
C THR A 314 -1.00 -25.60 -7.62
N LYS A 315 -1.77 -26.69 -7.64
CA LYS A 315 -3.14 -26.74 -7.09
C LYS A 315 -3.17 -26.57 -5.58
N LEU A 316 -2.22 -27.14 -4.85
CA LEU A 316 -2.11 -26.98 -3.39
C LEU A 316 -1.73 -25.54 -3.05
N VAL A 317 -0.81 -24.92 -3.78
CA VAL A 317 -0.44 -23.51 -3.60
C VAL A 317 -1.64 -22.60 -3.86
N MET A 318 -2.37 -22.81 -4.97
CA MET A 318 -3.54 -22.02 -5.33
C MET A 318 -4.68 -22.19 -4.30
N MET A 319 -4.94 -23.41 -3.83
CA MET A 319 -5.91 -23.68 -2.77
C MET A 319 -5.48 -23.09 -1.42
N THR A 320 -4.20 -23.18 -1.06
CA THR A 320 -3.69 -22.61 0.19
C THR A 320 -3.79 -21.09 0.17
N LEU A 321 -3.44 -20.45 -0.95
CA LEU A 321 -3.67 -19.01 -1.14
C LEU A 321 -5.15 -18.68 -0.97
N LEU A 322 -6.05 -19.35 -1.70
CA LEU A 322 -7.50 -19.12 -1.61
C LEU A 322 -8.02 -19.26 -0.16
N PHE A 323 -7.66 -20.33 0.55
CA PHE A 323 -8.12 -20.60 1.92
C PHE A 323 -7.52 -19.67 2.97
N VAL A 324 -6.37 -19.05 2.70
CA VAL A 324 -5.78 -18.04 3.58
C VAL A 324 -6.33 -16.65 3.24
N THR A 325 -6.58 -16.35 1.97
CA THR A 325 -6.96 -15.00 1.53
C THR A 325 -8.45 -14.73 1.75
N LEU A 326 -9.34 -15.69 1.50
CA LEU A 326 -10.78 -15.52 1.73
C LEU A 326 -11.13 -15.12 3.18
N PRO A 327 -10.65 -15.82 4.21
CA PRO A 327 -10.93 -15.43 5.59
C PRO A 327 -10.38 -14.05 5.94
N VAL A 328 -9.20 -13.72 5.40
CA VAL A 328 -8.56 -12.45 5.69
C VAL A 328 -9.28 -11.29 5.00
N GLU A 329 -9.77 -11.49 3.77
CA GLU A 329 -10.62 -10.54 3.04
C GLU A 329 -11.97 -10.33 3.73
N ILE A 330 -12.59 -11.40 4.23
CA ILE A 330 -13.80 -11.31 5.06
C ILE A 330 -13.53 -10.50 6.34
N ILE A 331 -12.43 -10.74 7.04
CA ILE A 331 -12.04 -9.98 8.24
C ILE A 331 -11.82 -8.49 7.90
N PHE A 332 -11.15 -8.21 6.79
CA PHE A 332 -10.89 -6.86 6.33
C PHE A 332 -12.19 -6.10 6.01
N LEU A 333 -13.09 -6.70 5.24
CA LEU A 333 -14.40 -6.15 4.93
C LEU A 333 -15.26 -5.98 6.19
N ALA A 334 -15.18 -6.93 7.13
CA ALA A 334 -15.87 -6.84 8.42
C ALA A 334 -15.33 -5.68 9.29
N MET A 335 -14.02 -5.43 9.30
CA MET A 335 -13.45 -4.28 10.00
C MET A 335 -13.89 -2.96 9.36
N LEU A 336 -13.86 -2.85 8.03
CA LEU A 336 -14.34 -1.64 7.35
C LEU A 336 -15.82 -1.36 7.60
N HIS A 337 -16.64 -2.42 7.66
CA HIS A 337 -18.05 -2.31 8.05
C HIS A 337 -18.21 -1.91 9.52
N PHE A 338 -17.42 -2.50 10.43
CA PHE A 338 -17.44 -2.19 11.87
C PHE A 338 -17.08 -0.73 12.15
N PHE A 339 -16.07 -0.18 11.47
CA PHE A 339 -15.73 1.24 11.58
C PHE A 339 -16.74 2.19 10.90
N GLY A 340 -17.77 1.65 10.24
CA GLY A 340 -18.78 2.42 9.53
C GLY A 340 -18.25 3.12 8.28
N TRP A 341 -17.06 2.74 7.80
CA TRP A 341 -16.39 3.39 6.67
C TRP A 341 -16.92 2.92 5.32
N LEU A 342 -17.57 1.74 5.28
CA LEU A 342 -18.13 1.17 4.07
C LEU A 342 -19.40 0.37 4.37
N HIS A 343 -20.50 0.72 3.69
CA HIS A 343 -21.74 -0.07 3.69
C HIS A 343 -21.89 -0.74 2.32
N LEU A 344 -21.44 -1.99 2.23
CA LEU A 344 -21.54 -2.78 1.01
C LEU A 344 -22.79 -3.67 1.06
N PRO A 345 -23.53 -3.79 -0.06
CA PRO A 345 -24.55 -4.81 -0.17
C PRO A 345 -23.89 -6.19 -0.09
N PHE A 346 -24.55 -7.15 0.58
CA PHE A 346 -24.03 -8.51 0.80
C PHE A 346 -23.55 -9.20 -0.50
N PHE A 347 -24.25 -8.97 -1.62
CA PHE A 347 -23.85 -9.50 -2.93
C PHE A 347 -22.51 -9.00 -3.43
N PHE A 348 -22.10 -7.78 -3.07
CA PHE A 348 -20.79 -7.27 -3.45
C PHE A 348 -19.68 -7.96 -2.66
N VAL A 349 -19.88 -8.13 -1.35
CA VAL A 349 -18.94 -8.84 -0.45
C VAL A 349 -18.82 -10.33 -0.79
N ALA A 350 -19.90 -10.94 -1.27
CA ALA A 350 -19.90 -12.37 -1.63
C ALA A 350 -19.26 -12.66 -2.99
N LEU A 351 -19.04 -11.64 -3.83
CA LEU A 351 -18.61 -11.79 -5.23
C LEU A 351 -17.26 -11.09 -5.51
N SER A 352 -16.77 -10.27 -4.56
CA SER A 352 -15.39 -9.78 -4.45
C SER A 352 -14.47 -10.90 -3.97
#